data_AF-E5AW11-F1
#
_entry.id   AF-E5AW11-F1
#
_cell.length_a   1.000
_cell.length_b   1.000
_cell.length_c   1.000
_cell.angle_alpha   90.00
_cell.angle_beta   90.00
_cell.angle_gamma   90.00
#
_symmetry.space_group_name_H-M   'P 1'
#
loop_
_entity.id
_entity.type
_entity.pdbx_description
1 polymer ?
#
loop_
_entity_poly.entity_id
_entity_poly.type
_entity_poly.pdbx_seq_one_letter_code
_entity_poly.pdbx_strand_id
1 'polypeptide(L)'
;MKKMLVLAFMMAALSSAVYAQKGSTQRGGMCFTNHLRIESADIVWKCEHIGQSTIKQIYEKGFRVVGAFSSDLSGKTGQFQYLVIEEQKK
;
A
#
# COMPACT_ATOMS: atom_id res chain seq x y z
N MET A 1 -64.46 5.65 11.41
CA MET A 1 -63.53 4.59 11.85
C MET A 1 -62.12 5.04 11.49
N LYS A 2 -61.37 5.48 12.51
CA LYS A 2 -59.95 5.83 12.41
C LYS A 2 -59.12 4.55 12.32
N LYS A 3 -58.02 4.61 11.58
CA LYS A 3 -56.87 3.69 11.49
C LYS A 3 -56.71 3.13 10.09
N MET A 4 -55.47 3.17 9.62
CA MET A 4 -54.92 2.72 8.34
C MET A 4 -54.67 3.87 7.37
N LEU A 5 -53.46 3.89 6.81
CA LEU A 5 -52.76 5.00 6.15
C LEU A 5 -52.17 5.94 7.22
N VAL A 6 -50.89 5.89 7.55
CA VAL A 6 -49.76 6.08 6.63
C VAL A 6 -48.55 5.29 7.14
N LEU A 7 -48.40 4.05 6.67
CA LEU A 7 -47.17 3.27 6.80
C LEU A 7 -46.26 3.59 5.60
N ALA A 8 -45.91 4.87 5.40
CA ALA A 8 -45.16 5.32 4.22
C ALA A 8 -44.07 6.34 4.55
N PHE A 9 -43.49 6.24 5.76
CA PHE A 9 -42.39 7.11 6.20
C PHE A 9 -41.08 6.35 6.49
N MET A 10 -40.90 5.16 5.92
CA MET A 10 -39.70 4.32 6.12
C MET A 10 -38.88 4.10 4.83
N MET A 11 -39.21 4.73 3.71
CA MET A 11 -38.49 4.53 2.44
C MET A 11 -37.52 5.65 2.04
N ALA A 12 -37.36 6.71 2.84
CA ALA A 12 -36.50 7.85 2.50
C ALA A 12 -35.14 7.89 3.23
N ALA A 13 -34.73 6.81 3.90
CA ALA A 13 -33.48 6.77 4.65
C ALA A 13 -32.30 6.08 3.93
N LEU A 14 -32.41 5.81 2.61
CA LEU A 14 -31.39 5.06 1.85
C LEU A 14 -30.60 5.89 0.82
N SER A 15 -30.80 7.20 0.72
CA SER A 15 -30.28 7.95 -0.44
C SER A 15 -29.29 9.07 -0.13
N SER A 16 -28.78 9.16 1.10
CA SER A 16 -27.84 10.23 1.45
C SER A 16 -26.80 9.80 2.48
N ALA A 17 -26.04 8.76 2.16
CA ALA A 17 -24.71 8.59 2.73
C ALA A 17 -23.71 8.34 1.60
N VAL A 18 -23.42 9.44 0.92
CA VAL A 18 -22.06 9.89 0.61
C VAL A 18 -21.22 8.90 -0.17
N TYR A 19 -21.03 9.25 -1.45
CA TYR A 19 -19.80 8.99 -2.19
C TYR A 19 -18.57 9.25 -1.32
N ALA A 20 -18.09 8.26 -0.57
CA ALA A 20 -16.73 8.22 -0.09
C ALA A 20 -15.81 7.78 -1.24
N GLN A 21 -15.85 8.51 -2.36
CA GLN A 21 -14.78 8.49 -3.34
C GLN A 21 -13.77 9.56 -2.95
N LYS A 22 -12.81 9.22 -2.09
CA LYS A 22 -11.46 9.82 -2.06
C LYS A 22 -10.60 9.14 -1.00
N GLY A 23 -9.58 8.37 -1.33
CA GLY A 23 -9.09 7.97 -2.64
C GLY A 23 -8.81 6.48 -2.69
N SER A 24 -8.42 5.99 -3.86
CA SER A 24 -7.36 5.00 -3.85
C SER A 24 -6.23 5.65 -3.06
N THR A 25 -6.11 5.35 -1.77
CA THR A 25 -4.93 5.74 -0.99
C THR A 25 -3.82 5.02 -1.73
N GLN A 26 -3.13 5.71 -2.65
CA GLN A 26 -2.04 5.12 -3.42
C GLN A 26 -1.15 4.46 -2.38
N ARG A 27 -1.10 3.12 -2.41
CA ARG A 27 -0.38 2.41 -1.37
C ARG A 27 1.09 2.61 -1.69
N GLY A 28 1.71 3.54 -0.96
CA GLY A 28 3.16 3.58 -0.81
C GLY A 28 3.59 2.49 0.16
N GLY A 29 4.88 2.20 0.22
CA GLY A 29 5.43 1.35 1.26
C GLY A 29 6.93 1.38 1.27
N MET A 30 7.49 0.95 2.39
CA MET A 30 8.93 0.72 2.51
C MET A 30 9.22 -0.77 2.33
N CYS A 31 10.29 -1.06 1.61
CA CYS A 31 10.92 -2.36 1.60
C CYS A 31 12.34 -2.26 2.13
N PHE A 32 12.84 -3.29 2.79
CA PHE A 32 14.21 -3.31 3.26
C PHE A 32 14.89 -4.66 3.03
N THR A 33 16.21 -4.62 3.00
CA THR A 33 17.06 -5.80 2.98
C THR A 33 18.32 -5.58 3.80
N ASN A 34 18.89 -6.66 4.32
CA ASN A 34 20.15 -6.67 5.07
C ASN A 34 21.35 -7.09 4.20
N HIS A 35 21.15 -7.24 2.89
CA HIS A 35 22.26 -7.45 1.98
C HIS A 35 23.16 -6.20 1.93
N LEU A 36 24.44 -6.38 2.22
CA LEU A 36 25.47 -5.33 2.22
C LEU A 36 25.65 -4.68 0.83
N ARG A 37 25.41 -5.45 -0.24
CA ARG A 37 25.51 -4.98 -1.63
C ARG A 37 24.35 -5.51 -2.45
N ILE A 38 23.81 -4.66 -3.34
CA ILE A 38 22.85 -5.08 -4.36
C ILE A 38 23.62 -5.66 -5.53
N GLU A 39 23.85 -6.98 -5.50
CA GLU A 39 24.64 -7.68 -6.53
C GLU A 39 23.77 -8.31 -7.61
N SER A 40 22.46 -8.43 -7.38
CA SER A 40 21.50 -9.00 -8.33
C SER A 40 20.09 -8.42 -8.17
N ALA A 41 19.31 -8.47 -9.24
CA ALA A 41 17.88 -8.18 -9.25
C ALA A 41 17.03 -9.23 -8.49
N ASP A 42 17.61 -10.40 -8.19
CA ASP A 42 16.96 -11.50 -7.46
C ASP A 42 16.98 -11.32 -5.93
N ILE A 43 17.55 -10.23 -5.45
CA ILE A 43 17.55 -9.91 -4.02
C ILE A 43 16.12 -9.79 -3.52
N VAL A 44 15.87 -10.49 -2.41
CA VAL A 44 14.57 -10.46 -1.73
C VAL A 44 14.52 -9.26 -0.79
N TRP A 45 13.45 -8.48 -0.97
CA TRP A 45 13.13 -7.32 -0.15
C TRP A 45 11.93 -7.63 0.73
N LYS A 46 12.00 -7.24 2.00
CA LYS A 46 10.89 -7.33 2.94
C LYS A 46 10.09 -6.04 2.88
N CYS A 47 8.89 -6.09 2.31
CA CYS A 47 8.02 -4.93 2.15
C CYS A 47 6.85 -4.93 3.13
N GLU A 48 6.46 -3.74 3.60
CA GLU A 48 5.38 -3.56 4.60
C GLU A 48 4.02 -4.11 4.14
N HIS A 49 3.66 -3.95 2.86
CA HIS A 49 2.29 -4.24 2.39
C HIS A 49 2.19 -5.37 1.36
N ILE A 50 3.30 -5.77 0.74
CA ILE A 50 3.33 -6.80 -0.32
C ILE A 50 4.14 -8.05 0.06
N GLY A 51 4.63 -8.09 1.31
CA GLY A 51 5.41 -9.19 1.86
C GLY A 51 6.83 -9.23 1.32
N GLN A 52 7.41 -10.42 1.25
CA GLN A 52 8.73 -10.62 0.65
C GLN A 52 8.60 -10.62 -0.88
N SER A 53 9.43 -9.85 -1.57
CA SER A 53 9.40 -9.75 -3.03
C SER A 53 10.76 -9.37 -3.60
N THR A 54 11.08 -9.90 -4.77
CA THR A 54 12.18 -9.36 -5.60
C THR A 54 11.73 -8.08 -6.29
N ILE A 55 12.67 -7.28 -6.82
CA ILE A 55 12.31 -6.07 -7.57
C ILE A 55 11.37 -6.39 -8.73
N LYS A 56 11.61 -7.48 -9.45
CA LYS A 56 10.73 -7.93 -10.54
C LYS A 56 9.29 -8.17 -10.05
N GLN A 57 9.14 -8.88 -8.93
CA GLN A 57 7.84 -9.15 -8.34
C GLN A 57 7.13 -7.89 -7.83
N ILE A 58 7.87 -6.87 -7.38
CA ILE A 58 7.30 -5.55 -7.03
C ILE A 58 6.61 -4.95 -8.25
N TYR A 59 7.27 -4.95 -9.41
CA TYR A 59 6.69 -4.46 -10.67
C TYR A 59 5.49 -5.29 -11.14
N GLU A 60 5.58 -6.62 -11.09
CA GLU A 60 4.48 -7.53 -11.46
C GLU A 60 3.24 -7.36 -10.58
N LYS A 61 3.43 -6.98 -9.30
CA LYS A 61 2.34 -6.67 -8.36
C LYS A 61 1.73 -5.28 -8.57
N GLY A 62 2.18 -4.52 -9.57
CA GLY A 62 1.66 -3.19 -9.89
C GLY A 62 2.25 -2.06 -9.04
N PHE A 63 3.41 -2.27 -8.43
CA PHE A 63 4.15 -1.22 -7.73
C PHE A 63 5.36 -0.78 -8.56
N ARG A 64 5.90 0.41 -8.29
CA ARG A 64 7.18 0.86 -8.84
C ARG A 64 8.07 1.33 -7.71
N VAL A 65 9.38 1.19 -7.91
CA VAL A 65 10.38 1.75 -7.01
C VAL A 65 10.55 3.22 -7.34
N VAL A 66 10.48 4.09 -6.33
CA VAL A 66 10.61 5.55 -6.47
C VAL A 66 11.78 6.16 -5.73
N GLY A 67 12.39 5.39 -4.83
CA GLY A 67 13.59 5.80 -4.12
C GLY A 67 14.33 4.60 -3.55
N ALA A 68 15.64 4.75 -3.43
CA ALA A 68 16.51 3.80 -2.75
C ALA A 68 17.45 4.58 -1.83
N PHE A 69 17.62 4.12 -0.60
CA PHE A 69 18.56 4.72 0.35
C PHE A 69 19.18 3.63 1.22
N SER A 70 20.43 3.85 1.61
CA SER A 70 21.13 3.02 2.59
C SER A 70 21.14 3.73 3.93
N SER A 71 20.98 2.97 5.02
CA SER A 71 21.37 3.45 6.34
C SER A 71 22.70 2.81 6.71
N ASP A 72 23.70 3.66 6.92
CA ASP A 72 24.92 3.27 7.61
C ASP A 72 24.72 3.59 9.08
N LEU A 73 24.34 2.59 9.87
CA LEU A 73 24.30 2.71 11.32
C LEU A 73 25.73 2.79 11.82
N SER A 74 26.23 4.03 11.86
CA SER A 74 27.56 4.45 12.30
C SER A 74 28.15 3.49 13.34
N GLY A 75 29.03 2.60 12.86
CA GLY A 75 29.97 1.86 13.69
C GLY A 75 29.66 0.39 14.00
N LYS A 76 28.48 -0.19 13.73
CA LYS A 76 28.24 -1.61 14.06
C LYS A 76 27.35 -2.37 13.05
N THR A 77 28.00 -3.22 12.26
CA THR A 77 27.58 -4.56 11.78
C THR A 77 26.27 -4.76 11.01
N GLY A 78 25.48 -3.72 10.72
CA GLY A 78 24.26 -3.87 9.92
C GLY A 78 24.08 -2.71 8.94
N GLN A 79 24.46 -2.92 7.67
CA GLN A 79 24.01 -2.04 6.60
C GLN A 79 22.63 -2.52 6.13
N PHE A 80 21.64 -1.64 6.25
CA PHE A 80 20.33 -1.87 5.68
C PHE A 80 20.17 -1.03 4.42
N GLN A 81 19.58 -1.64 3.41
CA GLN A 81 19.16 -0.95 2.22
C GLN A 81 17.64 -0.91 2.19
N TYR A 82 17.10 0.22 1.77
CA TYR A 82 15.68 0.48 1.73
C TYR A 82 15.25 0.88 0.33
N LEU A 83 14.06 0.43 -0.07
CA LEU A 83 13.33 0.90 -1.22
C LEU A 83 12.06 1.59 -0.75
N VAL A 84 11.71 2.68 -1.41
CA VAL A 84 10.37 3.26 -1.35
C VAL A 84 9.63 2.80 -2.60
N ILE A 85 8.47 2.21 -2.41
CA ILE A 85 7.58 1.75 -3.48
C ILE A 85 6.27 2.53 -3.46
N GLU A 86 5.63 2.63 -4.62
CA GLU A 86 4.27 3.13 -4.75
C GLU A 86 3.47 2.32 -5.77
N GLU A 87 2.15 2.23 -5.57
CA GLU A 87 1.23 1.69 -6.57
C GLU A 87 1.26 2.51 -7.87
N GLN A 88 1.39 1.81 -8.99
CA GLN A 88 1.27 2.38 -10.32
C GLN A 88 -0.19 2.70 -10.60
N LYS A 89 -0.48 3.93 -11.03
CA LYS A 89 -1.80 4.28 -11.58
C LYS A 89 -1.92 3.57 -12.93
N LYS A 90 -2.94 2.72 -13.08
CA LYS A 90 -3.34 2.19 -14.38
C LYS A 90 -3.84 3.29 -15.29
#